data_AF-A0A7C6EIY6-F1
#
_entry.id   AF-A0A7C6EIY6-F1
#
_cell.length_a   1.000
_cell.length_b   1.000
_cell.length_c   1.000
_cell.angle_alpha   90.00
_cell.angle_beta   90.00
_cell.angle_gamma   90.00
#
_symmetry.space_group_name_H-M   'P 1'
#
loop_
_entity.id
_entity.type
_entity.pdbx_description
1 polymer ?
#
loop_
_entity_poly.entity_id
_entity_poly.type
_entity_poly.pdbx_seq_one_letter_code
_entity_poly.pdbx_strand_id
1 'polypeptide(L)'
;MTAPTNSDGTYTALEICGSDSAWVHCKNDPPRYAQGDSRWGNDKYDHLEGETISSKGCALSCMAIVMTAFGDTIDPGKLNTWMKGRASVSQGGYLMNGGVSWYAPEQHAFPKKIKLIEPHRAEMFSQVDSITAKGDTIKVKRLNLESRSNPSTLDSFLERCNLISVSVYNSKTKNQHWVVVTGKSNGRYSIVDPGDRNKQFLDEYGDFWSYMVYQKEE
;
A
#
# COMPACT_ATOMS: atom_id res chain seq x y z
N MET A 1 17.30 3.92 39.71
CA MET A 1 16.58 3.02 40.63
C MET A 1 16.17 1.80 39.82
N THR A 2 16.69 0.64 40.17
CA THR A 2 16.54 -0.62 39.41
C THR A 2 15.23 -1.31 39.74
N ALA A 3 14.44 -1.65 38.70
CA ALA A 3 13.21 -2.42 38.85
C ALA A 3 13.51 -3.87 39.30
N PRO A 4 12.63 -4.50 40.09
CA PRO A 4 12.83 -5.86 40.56
C PRO A 4 12.63 -6.86 39.40
N THR A 5 13.54 -7.81 39.27
CA THR A 5 13.49 -8.91 38.30
C THR A 5 12.77 -10.12 38.89
N ASN A 6 11.91 -10.79 38.10
CA ASN A 6 11.52 -12.17 38.41
C ASN A 6 12.73 -13.10 38.29
N SER A 7 12.75 -14.17 39.09
CA SER A 7 13.91 -15.06 39.28
C SER A 7 14.34 -15.89 38.05
N ASP A 8 13.69 -15.71 36.91
CA ASP A 8 14.03 -16.36 35.64
C ASP A 8 14.47 -15.37 34.53
N GLY A 9 14.51 -14.07 34.82
CA GLY A 9 14.99 -13.06 33.87
C GLY A 9 14.09 -12.81 32.65
N THR A 10 12.82 -13.24 32.68
CA THR A 10 11.88 -13.00 31.58
C THR A 10 10.85 -11.93 31.91
N TYR A 11 10.59 -11.04 30.95
CA TYR A 11 9.52 -10.04 31.01
C TYR A 11 8.28 -10.61 30.30
N THR A 12 7.16 -10.74 31.02
CA THR A 12 5.87 -11.11 30.41
C THR A 12 5.25 -9.89 29.74
N ALA A 13 4.76 -10.07 28.50
CA ALA A 13 4.32 -9.02 27.58
C ALA A 13 3.01 -8.29 27.96
N LEU A 14 2.65 -8.16 29.23
CA LEU A 14 1.34 -7.63 29.65
C LEU A 14 1.35 -6.46 30.65
N GLU A 15 2.49 -5.87 30.99
CA GLU A 15 2.55 -4.79 32.00
C GLU A 15 3.27 -3.49 31.56
N ILE A 16 3.18 -3.10 30.28
CA ILE A 16 3.69 -1.78 29.85
C ILE A 16 2.71 -1.10 28.89
N CYS A 17 1.66 -0.51 29.45
CA CYS A 17 0.86 0.51 28.77
C CYS A 17 0.84 1.78 29.62
N GLY A 18 1.76 2.71 29.32
CA GLY A 18 1.77 4.04 29.92
C GLY A 18 3.19 4.57 30.11
N SER A 19 3.49 5.65 29.39
CA SER A 19 4.75 6.41 29.32
C SER A 19 5.84 5.79 28.43
N ASP A 20 6.04 6.45 27.29
CA ASP A 20 7.21 6.49 26.40
C ASP A 20 8.02 5.19 26.19
N SER A 21 8.07 4.74 24.92
CA SER A 21 9.04 3.78 24.34
C SER A 21 8.72 2.27 24.32
N ALA A 22 7.54 1.87 23.81
CA ALA A 22 7.35 0.48 23.33
C ALA A 22 6.29 0.41 22.22
N TRP A 23 6.67 0.79 20.99
CA TRP A 23 5.86 0.43 19.82
C TRP A 23 5.99 -1.07 19.60
N VAL A 24 4.88 -1.74 19.31
CA VAL A 24 4.86 -3.12 18.81
C VAL A 24 5.83 -3.21 17.64
N HIS A 25 6.96 -3.91 17.80
CA HIS A 25 7.83 -4.23 16.67
C HIS A 25 7.12 -5.29 15.82
N CYS A 26 6.23 -4.82 14.96
CA CYS A 26 5.64 -5.65 13.91
C CYS A 26 6.79 -6.27 13.10
N LYS A 27 6.89 -7.60 13.10
CA LYS A 27 7.89 -8.35 12.32
C LYS A 27 7.55 -8.37 10.83
N ASN A 28 7.20 -7.23 10.25
CA ASN A 28 7.10 -7.07 8.81
C ASN A 28 8.38 -6.36 8.39
N ASP A 29 9.27 -7.06 7.67
CA ASP A 29 10.47 -6.46 7.06
C ASP A 29 10.23 -6.28 5.56
N PRO A 30 9.58 -5.18 5.14
CA PRO A 30 9.24 -4.96 3.75
C PRO A 30 10.49 -4.74 2.90
N PRO A 31 10.63 -5.44 1.75
CA PRO A 31 11.76 -5.25 0.88
C PRO A 31 11.74 -3.85 0.26
N ARG A 32 12.92 -3.33 -0.09
CA ARG A 32 13.07 -2.04 -0.80
C ARG A 32 13.08 -2.23 -2.33
N TYR A 33 11.97 -2.71 -2.88
CA TYR A 33 11.82 -2.82 -4.33
C TYR A 33 11.69 -1.44 -4.97
N ALA A 34 12.52 -1.18 -5.99
CA ALA A 34 12.42 0.03 -6.80
C ALA A 34 11.65 -0.27 -8.09
N GLN A 35 10.73 0.60 -8.50
CA GLN A 35 9.99 0.42 -9.75
C GLN A 35 10.93 0.49 -10.98
N GLY A 36 12.02 1.24 -10.87
CA GLY A 36 13.07 1.35 -11.89
C GLY A 36 14.24 0.38 -11.74
N ASP A 37 14.10 -0.70 -10.96
CA ASP A 37 15.14 -1.74 -10.85
C ASP A 37 15.41 -2.40 -12.21
N SER A 38 16.67 -2.63 -12.58
CA SER A 38 17.03 -3.13 -13.91
C SER A 38 16.46 -4.52 -14.24
N ARG A 39 16.07 -5.29 -13.22
CA ARG A 39 15.47 -6.62 -13.40
C ARG A 39 14.06 -6.60 -14.01
N TRP A 40 13.32 -5.50 -13.86
CA TRP A 40 11.91 -5.39 -14.31
C TRP A 40 11.51 -4.00 -14.79
N GLY A 41 12.29 -2.96 -14.51
CA GLY A 41 11.94 -1.56 -14.77
C GLY A 41 11.71 -1.24 -16.25
N ASN A 42 12.33 -2.01 -17.15
CA ASN A 42 12.15 -1.89 -18.60
C ASN A 42 11.00 -2.77 -19.14
N ASP A 43 10.38 -3.60 -18.30
CA ASP A 43 9.25 -4.42 -18.72
C ASP A 43 8.05 -3.53 -19.03
N LYS A 44 7.31 -3.88 -20.08
CA LYS A 44 6.04 -3.23 -20.42
C LYS A 44 5.09 -3.29 -19.22
N TYR A 45 4.64 -2.12 -18.77
CA TYR A 45 3.67 -1.99 -17.69
C TYR A 45 2.27 -2.21 -18.23
N ASP A 46 1.56 -3.20 -17.67
CA ASP A 46 0.17 -3.48 -18.05
C ASP A 46 0.03 -3.68 -19.60
N HIS A 47 -1.09 -3.24 -20.19
CA HIS A 47 -1.38 -3.22 -21.61
C HIS A 47 -1.03 -1.87 -22.27
N LEU A 48 -0.67 -0.85 -21.48
CA LEU A 48 -0.38 0.51 -21.95
C LEU A 48 0.84 0.54 -22.89
N GLU A 49 0.67 1.13 -24.07
CA GLU A 49 1.74 1.29 -25.04
C GLU A 49 2.74 2.37 -24.61
N GLY A 50 4.04 2.09 -24.76
CA GLY A 50 5.12 3.02 -24.41
C GLY A 50 5.43 3.14 -22.91
N GLU A 51 4.65 2.50 -22.04
CA GLU A 51 4.83 2.59 -20.59
C GLU A 51 5.57 1.38 -20.03
N THR A 52 6.46 1.63 -19.07
CA THR A 52 7.26 0.61 -18.39
C THR A 52 6.99 0.61 -16.89
N ILE A 53 7.41 -0.45 -16.20
CA ILE A 53 7.29 -0.48 -14.73
C ILE A 53 8.05 0.70 -14.11
N SER A 54 9.17 1.11 -14.70
CA SER A 54 9.90 2.29 -14.23
C SER A 54 9.08 3.59 -14.35
N SER A 55 8.25 3.75 -15.39
CA SER A 55 7.47 4.99 -15.60
C SER A 55 6.18 5.03 -14.79
N LYS A 56 5.47 3.91 -14.59
CA LYS A 56 4.13 3.88 -13.96
C LYS A 56 3.94 2.87 -12.82
N GLY A 57 4.96 2.12 -12.46
CA GLY A 57 4.86 0.97 -11.56
C GLY A 57 4.82 1.25 -10.05
N CYS A 58 4.57 2.48 -9.58
CA CYS A 58 4.63 2.79 -8.14
C CYS A 58 3.60 1.98 -7.32
N ALA A 59 2.34 1.94 -7.76
CA ALA A 59 1.28 1.21 -7.08
C ALA A 59 1.51 -0.31 -7.12
N LEU A 60 1.90 -0.83 -8.29
CA LEU A 60 2.29 -2.23 -8.50
C LEU A 60 3.43 -2.64 -7.55
N SER A 61 4.47 -1.81 -7.45
CA SER A 61 5.62 -2.07 -6.60
C SER A 61 5.24 -2.05 -5.11
N CYS A 62 4.37 -1.13 -4.70
CA CYS A 62 3.82 -1.11 -3.33
C CYS A 62 3.11 -2.42 -2.98
N MET A 63 2.27 -2.96 -3.88
CA MET A 63 1.62 -4.26 -3.65
C MET A 63 2.65 -5.39 -3.54
N ALA A 64 3.65 -5.44 -4.42
CA ALA A 64 4.70 -6.47 -4.36
C ALA A 64 5.50 -6.39 -3.05
N ILE A 65 5.80 -5.18 -2.55
CA ILE A 65 6.46 -4.95 -1.26
C ILE A 65 5.61 -5.52 -0.12
N VAL A 66 4.33 -5.15 -0.05
CA VAL A 66 3.39 -5.64 0.98
C VAL A 66 3.28 -7.16 0.94
N MET A 67 3.08 -7.73 -0.24
CA MET A 67 2.95 -9.18 -0.43
C MET A 67 4.19 -9.92 0.04
N THR A 68 5.38 -9.41 -0.30
CA THR A 68 6.65 -10.01 0.15
C THR A 68 6.83 -9.89 1.65
N ALA A 69 6.52 -8.73 2.25
CA ALA A 69 6.60 -8.52 3.68
C ALA A 69 5.71 -9.53 4.45
N PHE A 70 4.59 -9.93 3.86
CA PHE A 70 3.69 -10.94 4.42
C PHE A 70 4.06 -12.39 4.08
N GLY A 71 5.18 -12.60 3.39
CA GLY A 71 5.77 -13.92 3.13
C GLY A 71 5.49 -14.46 1.73
N ASP A 72 4.96 -13.67 0.81
CA ASP A 72 4.96 -14.01 -0.61
C ASP A 72 6.38 -13.91 -1.21
N THR A 73 6.63 -14.56 -2.36
CA THR A 73 7.91 -14.53 -3.07
C THR A 73 7.84 -13.70 -4.35
N ILE A 74 6.87 -12.79 -4.40
CA ILE A 74 6.58 -11.95 -5.56
C ILE A 74 7.56 -10.77 -5.63
N ASP A 75 7.85 -10.31 -6.84
CA ASP A 75 8.55 -9.06 -7.09
C ASP A 75 7.71 -8.23 -8.09
N PRO A 76 8.02 -6.95 -8.35
CA PRO A 76 7.20 -6.12 -9.24
C PRO A 76 7.06 -6.69 -10.65
N GLY A 77 8.11 -7.31 -11.22
CA GLY A 77 8.06 -7.91 -12.56
C GLY A 77 7.15 -9.13 -12.62
N LYS A 78 7.27 -10.03 -11.63
CA LYS A 78 6.38 -11.20 -11.52
C LYS A 78 4.94 -10.80 -11.25
N LEU A 79 4.69 -9.80 -10.40
CA LEU A 79 3.34 -9.31 -10.14
C LEU A 79 2.73 -8.68 -11.40
N ASN A 80 3.48 -7.87 -12.14
CA ASN A 80 3.04 -7.30 -13.42
C ASN A 80 2.63 -8.41 -14.40
N THR A 81 3.46 -9.45 -14.52
CA THR A 81 3.19 -10.60 -15.38
C THR A 81 1.92 -11.33 -14.95
N TRP A 82 1.76 -11.59 -13.65
CA TRP A 82 0.59 -12.25 -13.09
C TRP A 82 -0.69 -11.45 -13.32
N MET A 83 -0.65 -10.11 -13.12
CA MET A 83 -1.81 -9.23 -13.29
C MET A 83 -2.23 -9.11 -14.75
N LYS A 84 -1.29 -9.04 -15.71
CA LYS A 84 -1.58 -9.06 -17.16
C LYS A 84 -2.27 -10.35 -17.61
N GLY A 85 -2.06 -11.46 -16.89
CA GLY A 85 -2.71 -12.74 -17.14
C GLY A 85 -4.14 -12.85 -16.61
N ARG A 86 -4.69 -11.80 -15.99
CA ARG A 86 -6.06 -11.80 -15.42
C ARG A 86 -7.03 -11.14 -16.39
N ALA A 87 -8.21 -11.74 -16.56
CA ALA A 87 -9.21 -11.25 -17.51
C ALA A 87 -9.95 -10.00 -17.01
N SER A 88 -9.91 -9.72 -15.70
CA SER A 88 -10.62 -8.59 -15.10
C SER A 88 -9.99 -8.11 -13.79
N VAL A 89 -10.41 -6.91 -13.37
CA VAL A 89 -10.10 -6.31 -12.06
C VAL A 89 -10.55 -7.20 -10.90
N SER A 90 -11.69 -7.90 -11.03
CA SER A 90 -12.19 -8.82 -10.00
C SER A 90 -11.32 -10.06 -9.82
N GLN A 91 -10.48 -10.38 -10.81
CA GLN A 91 -9.46 -11.44 -10.73
C GLN A 91 -8.08 -10.90 -10.33
N GLY A 92 -7.98 -9.62 -9.95
CA GLY A 92 -6.71 -8.96 -9.61
C GLY A 92 -5.95 -8.38 -10.81
N GLY A 93 -6.58 -8.26 -11.98
CA GLY A 93 -5.98 -7.65 -13.17
C GLY A 93 -5.92 -6.12 -13.12
N TYR A 94 -5.42 -5.52 -14.20
CA TYR A 94 -5.41 -4.06 -14.36
C TYR A 94 -6.77 -3.51 -14.78
N LEU A 95 -7.02 -2.24 -14.44
CA LEU A 95 -8.07 -1.40 -14.97
C LEU A 95 -7.69 -0.93 -16.39
N MET A 96 -8.67 -0.61 -17.23
CA MET A 96 -8.45 -0.14 -18.62
C MET A 96 -7.54 1.09 -18.75
N ASN A 97 -7.36 1.86 -17.67
CA ASN A 97 -6.52 3.06 -17.66
C ASN A 97 -5.11 2.83 -17.06
N GLY A 98 -4.70 1.58 -16.83
CA GLY A 98 -3.41 1.28 -16.19
C GLY A 98 -3.45 1.22 -14.67
N GLY A 99 -4.61 1.45 -14.05
CA GLY A 99 -4.76 1.33 -12.60
C GLY A 99 -4.62 -0.13 -12.14
N VAL A 100 -3.98 -0.36 -11.00
CA VAL A 100 -3.91 -1.69 -10.39
C VAL A 100 -5.24 -2.07 -9.72
N SER A 101 -5.62 -3.35 -9.76
CA SER A 101 -6.62 -3.87 -8.83
C SER A 101 -5.99 -4.06 -7.45
N TRP A 102 -6.45 -3.32 -6.45
CA TRP A 102 -5.97 -3.44 -5.07
C TRP A 102 -6.40 -4.75 -4.40
N TYR A 103 -7.25 -5.55 -5.04
CA TYR A 103 -7.55 -6.93 -4.61
C TYR A 103 -6.51 -7.94 -5.10
N ALA A 104 -5.53 -7.53 -5.93
CA ALA A 104 -4.49 -8.43 -6.43
C ALA A 104 -3.75 -9.18 -5.32
N PRO A 105 -3.38 -8.58 -4.17
CA PRO A 105 -2.78 -9.32 -3.07
C PRO A 105 -3.67 -10.45 -2.53
N GLU A 106 -4.98 -10.22 -2.38
CA GLU A 106 -5.90 -11.26 -1.90
C GLU A 106 -6.04 -12.41 -2.91
N GLN A 107 -6.12 -12.08 -4.20
CA GLN A 107 -6.32 -13.05 -5.28
C GLN A 107 -5.04 -13.82 -5.63
N HIS A 108 -3.87 -13.18 -5.50
CA HIS A 108 -2.57 -13.80 -5.76
C HIS A 108 -2.12 -14.69 -4.61
N ALA A 109 -2.23 -14.20 -3.38
CA ALA A 109 -1.53 -14.80 -2.25
C ALA A 109 -2.11 -16.16 -1.84
N PHE A 110 -3.27 -16.58 -2.34
CA PHE A 110 -3.92 -17.83 -1.97
C PHE A 110 -2.99 -19.07 -2.08
N PRO A 111 -2.84 -19.88 -1.01
CA PRO A 111 -3.65 -19.92 0.22
C PRO A 111 -3.18 -18.96 1.34
N LYS A 112 -2.12 -18.18 1.14
CA LYS A 112 -1.70 -17.13 2.08
C LYS A 112 -2.78 -16.05 2.12
N LYS A 113 -3.27 -15.78 3.31
CA LYS A 113 -4.39 -14.87 3.53
C LYS A 113 -3.86 -13.45 3.71
N ILE A 114 -3.55 -12.78 2.60
CA ILE A 114 -3.39 -11.32 2.62
C ILE A 114 -4.77 -10.73 2.35
N LYS A 115 -5.25 -9.85 3.22
CA LYS A 115 -6.56 -9.22 3.11
C LYS A 115 -6.42 -7.71 3.00
N LEU A 116 -7.09 -7.13 2.02
CA LEU A 116 -7.39 -5.71 1.92
C LEU A 116 -8.55 -5.42 2.89
N ILE A 117 -8.21 -4.88 4.05
CA ILE A 117 -9.20 -4.67 5.12
C ILE A 117 -9.83 -3.29 5.09
N GLU A 118 -9.16 -2.30 4.49
CA GLU A 118 -9.71 -0.96 4.36
C GLU A 118 -9.15 -0.25 3.13
N PRO A 119 -10.01 -0.02 2.11
CA PRO A 119 -9.75 0.98 1.09
C PRO A 119 -10.35 2.31 1.54
N HIS A 120 -9.55 3.23 2.07
CA HIS A 120 -10.01 4.62 2.17
C HIS A 120 -9.70 5.32 0.85
N ARG A 121 -10.76 5.49 0.06
CA ARG A 121 -10.74 6.30 -1.15
C ARG A 121 -11.80 7.36 -1.04
N ALA A 122 -11.43 8.60 -1.33
CA ALA A 122 -12.38 9.61 -1.79
C ALA A 122 -13.13 9.13 -3.07
N GLU A 123 -12.62 8.12 -3.79
CA GLU A 123 -13.18 7.58 -5.03
C GLU A 123 -12.91 6.07 -5.23
N MET A 124 -13.65 5.16 -4.56
CA MET A 124 -13.58 3.72 -4.90
C MET A 124 -14.19 3.37 -6.27
N PHE A 125 -14.73 4.35 -7.00
CA PHE A 125 -15.06 4.22 -8.42
C PHE A 125 -14.89 5.57 -9.14
N SER A 126 -13.82 5.74 -9.91
CA SER A 126 -13.85 6.66 -11.06
C SER A 126 -13.47 5.90 -12.33
N GLN A 127 -14.43 5.08 -12.76
CA GLN A 127 -14.84 4.91 -14.15
C GLN A 127 -16.09 4.06 -14.15
N VAL A 128 -17.25 4.71 -14.05
CA VAL A 128 -18.41 4.21 -14.78
C VAL A 128 -18.95 5.38 -15.57
N ASP A 129 -18.45 5.52 -16.78
CA ASP A 129 -19.19 6.20 -17.82
C ASP A 129 -20.46 5.38 -18.03
N SER A 130 -21.57 5.84 -17.45
CA SER A 130 -22.94 5.40 -17.74
C SER A 130 -23.20 3.87 -17.67
N ILE A 131 -23.62 3.33 -16.52
CA ILE A 131 -24.36 2.06 -16.56
C ILE A 131 -25.79 2.36 -17.02
N THR A 132 -26.08 2.09 -18.28
CA THR A 132 -27.47 1.89 -18.72
C THR A 132 -27.87 0.47 -18.35
N ALA A 133 -28.67 0.31 -17.29
CA ALA A 133 -29.43 -0.91 -17.06
C ALA A 133 -30.93 -0.57 -17.21
N LYS A 134 -31.54 -1.00 -18.31
CA LYS A 134 -32.99 -0.91 -18.58
C LYS A 134 -33.63 0.49 -18.40
N GLY A 135 -33.05 1.53 -18.99
CA GLY A 135 -33.81 2.72 -19.39
C GLY A 135 -33.92 3.89 -18.40
N ASP A 136 -33.45 3.77 -17.16
CA ASP A 136 -33.45 4.90 -16.22
C ASP A 136 -32.06 5.56 -16.13
N THR A 137 -32.01 6.88 -16.34
CA THR A 137 -30.77 7.67 -16.27
C THR A 137 -30.62 8.30 -14.90
N ILE A 138 -29.64 7.85 -14.10
CA ILE A 138 -29.27 8.50 -12.85
C ILE A 138 -28.20 9.55 -13.15
N LYS A 139 -28.46 10.82 -12.82
CA LYS A 139 -27.49 11.92 -12.91
C LYS A 139 -26.67 11.99 -11.62
N VAL A 140 -25.34 11.91 -11.71
CA VAL A 140 -24.45 12.08 -10.55
C VAL A 140 -23.43 13.21 -10.80
N LYS A 141 -23.17 13.98 -9.74
CA LYS A 141 -22.41 15.25 -9.69
C LYS A 141 -20.93 14.96 -9.35
N ARG A 142 -19.98 15.66 -9.98
CA ARG A 142 -18.53 15.64 -9.63
C ARG A 142 -18.36 15.83 -8.12
N LEU A 143 -17.70 14.88 -7.45
CA LEU A 143 -17.38 14.99 -6.03
C LEU A 143 -16.00 15.63 -5.83
N ASN A 144 -15.89 16.38 -4.75
CA ASN A 144 -14.81 17.32 -4.47
C ASN A 144 -13.52 16.58 -4.06
N LEU A 145 -12.42 16.81 -4.77
CA LEU A 145 -11.11 16.15 -4.61
C LEU A 145 -10.32 16.63 -3.35
N GLU A 146 -11.01 17.14 -2.33
CA GLU A 146 -10.43 18.00 -1.28
C GLU A 146 -10.32 17.34 0.11
N SER A 147 -10.74 16.09 0.31
CA SER A 147 -10.60 15.42 1.61
C SER A 147 -9.17 14.91 1.84
N ARG A 148 -8.28 15.81 2.27
CA ARG A 148 -6.93 15.44 2.78
C ARG A 148 -7.09 14.66 4.09
N SER A 149 -6.45 13.50 4.18
CA SER A 149 -6.50 12.68 5.40
C SER A 149 -5.43 13.11 6.41
N ASN A 150 -5.77 13.12 7.70
CA ASN A 150 -4.80 13.34 8.77
C ASN A 150 -3.98 12.05 8.98
N PRO A 151 -2.63 12.12 8.98
CA PRO A 151 -1.77 10.97 9.23
C PRO A 151 -2.06 10.19 10.51
N SER A 152 -2.61 10.83 11.56
CA SER A 152 -2.99 10.13 12.81
C SER A 152 -4.00 9.01 12.60
N THR A 153 -4.77 9.01 11.50
CA THR A 153 -5.66 7.91 11.14
C THR A 153 -4.93 6.59 10.86
N LEU A 154 -3.63 6.65 10.53
CA LEU A 154 -2.81 5.47 10.23
C LEU A 154 -2.39 4.70 11.50
N ASP A 155 -2.44 5.34 12.66
CA ASP A 155 -1.93 4.78 13.92
C ASP A 155 -2.61 3.45 14.27
N SER A 156 -3.94 3.40 14.19
CA SER A 156 -4.73 2.21 14.53
C SER A 156 -4.44 1.00 13.64
N PHE A 157 -4.04 1.23 12.38
CA PHE A 157 -3.64 0.16 11.47
C PHE A 157 -2.24 -0.34 11.78
N LEU A 158 -1.31 0.57 12.08
CA LEU A 158 0.07 0.22 12.42
C LEU A 158 0.16 -0.52 13.77
N GLU A 159 -0.69 -0.16 14.74
CA GLU A 159 -0.85 -0.90 16.00
C GLU A 159 -1.26 -2.37 15.80
N ARG A 160 -1.91 -2.68 14.67
CA ARG A 160 -2.35 -4.03 14.30
C ARG A 160 -1.40 -4.70 13.30
N CYS A 161 -0.20 -4.15 13.10
CA CYS A 161 0.79 -4.65 12.17
C CYS A 161 0.33 -4.74 10.72
N ASN A 162 -0.60 -3.88 10.33
CA ASN A 162 -1.00 -3.73 8.95
C ASN A 162 0.02 -2.89 8.18
N LEU A 163 0.20 -3.19 6.89
CA LEU A 163 0.96 -2.36 5.98
C LEU A 163 0.01 -1.51 5.15
N ILE A 164 0.40 -0.27 4.88
CA ILE A 164 -0.51 0.73 4.32
C ILE A 164 0.12 1.30 3.05
N SER A 165 -0.46 1.05 1.88
CA SER A 165 -0.06 1.77 0.67
C SER A 165 -0.80 3.10 0.63
N VAL A 166 -0.09 4.22 0.54
CA VAL A 166 -0.67 5.57 0.57
C VAL A 166 -0.38 6.33 -0.73
N SER A 167 -1.36 7.10 -1.20
CA SER A 167 -1.25 7.97 -2.36
C SER A 167 -0.81 9.37 -1.95
N VAL A 168 0.34 9.80 -2.45
CA VAL A 168 0.94 11.11 -2.21
C VAL A 168 1.10 11.89 -3.51
N TYR A 169 1.43 13.17 -3.41
CA TYR A 169 1.81 14.00 -4.56
C TYR A 169 3.32 14.13 -4.59
N ASN A 170 3.94 13.66 -5.67
CA ASN A 170 5.38 13.80 -5.86
C ASN A 170 5.69 15.12 -6.56
N SER A 171 6.23 16.07 -5.80
CA SER A 171 6.55 17.41 -6.30
C SER A 171 7.68 17.45 -7.33
N LYS A 172 8.53 16.41 -7.40
CA LYS A 172 9.61 16.28 -8.39
C LYS A 172 9.04 15.87 -9.75
N THR A 173 8.17 14.87 -9.78
CA THR A 173 7.56 14.35 -11.02
C THR A 173 6.25 15.04 -11.40
N LYS A 174 5.73 15.90 -10.51
CA LYS A 174 4.45 16.63 -10.64
C LYS A 174 3.22 15.72 -10.79
N ASN A 175 3.32 14.48 -10.32
CA ASN A 175 2.31 13.45 -10.49
C ASN A 175 1.95 12.77 -9.17
N GLN A 176 0.83 12.04 -9.17
CA GLN A 176 0.47 11.11 -8.11
C GLN A 176 1.54 10.03 -7.97
N HIS A 177 1.83 9.63 -6.73
CA HIS A 177 2.78 8.57 -6.40
C HIS A 177 2.27 7.70 -5.26
N TRP A 178 2.76 6.47 -5.17
CA TRP A 178 2.38 5.52 -4.12
C TRP A 178 3.61 5.06 -3.35
N VAL A 179 3.49 5.03 -2.03
CA VAL A 179 4.52 4.53 -1.09
C VAL A 179 3.87 3.62 -0.05
N VAL A 180 4.67 2.76 0.59
CA VAL A 180 4.19 1.89 1.68
C VAL A 180 4.60 2.48 3.02
N VAL A 181 3.65 2.79 3.88
CA VAL A 181 3.88 3.11 5.29
C VAL A 181 4.08 1.82 6.07
N THR A 182 5.14 1.79 6.88
CA THR A 182 5.67 0.57 7.51
C THR A 182 5.75 0.65 9.03
N GLY A 183 5.62 1.86 9.59
CA GLY A 183 5.67 2.07 11.02
C GLY A 183 5.67 3.56 11.37
N LYS A 184 5.73 3.85 12.66
CA LYS A 184 5.84 5.21 13.20
C LYS A 184 6.92 5.24 14.28
N SER A 185 7.80 6.23 14.22
CA SER A 185 8.83 6.46 15.24
C SER A 185 9.07 7.95 15.40
N ASN A 186 9.22 8.41 16.64
CA ASN A 186 9.41 9.83 16.97
C ASN A 186 8.37 10.75 16.32
N GLY A 187 7.10 10.30 16.28
CA GLY A 187 5.99 11.05 15.67
C GLY A 187 5.94 11.04 14.14
N ARG A 188 6.90 10.39 13.46
CA ARG A 188 7.02 10.36 12.00
C ARG A 188 6.72 8.97 11.45
N TYR A 189 6.06 8.90 10.30
CA TYR A 189 5.74 7.64 9.64
C TYR A 189 6.88 7.22 8.70
N SER A 190 7.44 6.04 8.94
CA SER A 190 8.46 5.45 8.08
C SER A 190 7.84 4.84 6.83
N ILE A 191 8.49 5.04 5.68
CA ILE A 191 8.01 4.54 4.39
C ILE A 191 9.06 3.68 3.66
N VAL A 192 8.56 2.81 2.79
CA VAL A 192 9.30 2.26 1.67
C VAL A 192 8.74 2.88 0.39
N ASP A 193 9.60 3.60 -0.32
CA ASP A 193 9.26 4.32 -1.54
C ASP A 193 9.87 3.62 -2.77
N PRO A 194 9.05 3.09 -3.69
CA PRO A 194 9.54 2.42 -4.89
C PRO A 194 10.09 3.39 -5.96
N GLY A 195 9.77 4.68 -5.89
CA GLY A 195 10.22 5.71 -6.82
C GLY A 195 11.45 6.48 -6.35
N ASP A 196 11.70 6.58 -5.03
CA ASP A 196 12.84 7.30 -4.46
C ASP A 196 13.34 6.66 -3.16
N ARG A 197 14.41 5.85 -3.25
CA ARG A 197 14.98 5.14 -2.09
C ARG A 197 15.52 6.06 -0.99
N ASN A 198 15.76 7.34 -1.29
CA ASN A 198 16.29 8.30 -0.32
C ASN A 198 15.19 8.88 0.57
N LYS A 199 13.93 8.80 0.16
CA LYS A 199 12.79 9.21 0.98
C LYS A 199 12.45 8.11 1.96
N GLN A 200 12.44 8.45 3.24
CA GLN A 200 12.26 7.50 4.33
C GLN A 200 11.04 7.81 5.19
N PHE A 201 10.48 9.01 5.08
CA PHE A 201 9.34 9.44 5.87
C PHE A 201 8.21 10.01 5.02
N LEU A 202 6.97 9.76 5.45
CA LEU A 202 5.77 10.21 4.75
C LEU A 202 5.63 11.74 4.74
N ASP A 203 6.02 12.40 5.82
CA ASP A 203 5.93 13.86 5.97
C ASP A 203 6.78 14.63 4.95
N GLU A 204 7.77 13.98 4.33
CA GLU A 204 8.52 14.54 3.21
C GLU A 204 7.69 14.77 1.93
N TYR A 205 6.47 14.22 1.88
CA TYR A 205 5.48 14.46 0.83
C TYR A 205 4.36 15.44 1.25
N GLY A 206 4.25 15.73 2.56
CA GLY A 206 3.11 16.47 3.13
C GLY A 206 1.89 15.58 3.33
N ASP A 207 0.74 16.03 2.85
CA ASP A 207 -0.53 15.30 2.98
C ASP A 207 -0.64 14.12 1.99
N PHE A 208 -1.57 13.20 2.26
CA PHE A 208 -1.95 12.12 1.35
C PHE A 208 -3.47 12.13 1.09
N TRP A 209 -3.86 11.50 -0.02
CA TRP A 209 -5.23 11.57 -0.56
C TRP A 209 -6.01 10.26 -0.46
N SER A 210 -5.34 9.13 -0.40
CA SER A 210 -5.98 7.81 -0.28
C SER A 210 -5.02 6.79 0.29
N TYR A 211 -5.56 5.67 0.78
CA TYR A 211 -4.75 4.56 1.27
C TYR A 211 -5.43 3.20 1.12
N MET A 212 -4.62 2.16 1.12
CA MET A 212 -4.99 0.75 1.11
C MET A 212 -4.33 0.07 2.29
N VAL A 213 -5.13 -0.51 3.18
CA VAL A 213 -4.63 -1.22 4.35
C VAL A 213 -4.66 -2.72 4.11
N TYR A 214 -3.51 -3.36 4.27
CA TYR A 214 -3.36 -4.79 4.14
C TYR A 214 -3.05 -5.43 5.48
N GLN A 215 -3.78 -6.51 5.77
CA GLN A 215 -3.58 -7.37 6.91
C GLN A 215 -3.08 -8.73 6.46
N LYS A 216 -2.16 -9.30 7.23
CA LYS A 216 -1.83 -10.73 7.16
C LYS A 216 -2.79 -11.48 8.08
N GLU A 217 -3.61 -12.38 7.54
CA GLU A 217 -4.39 -13.29 8.38
C GLU A 217 -3.54 -14.50 8.80
N GLU A 218 -3.78 -14.97 10.02
CA GLU A 218 -3.12 -16.13 10.63
C GLU A 218 -3.68 -17.48 10.11
#